data_AF-A0A383XPY1-F1
#
_entry.id   AF-A0A383XPY1-F1
#
_cell.length_a   1.000
_cell.length_b   1.000
_cell.length_c   1.000
_cell.angle_alpha   90.00
_cell.angle_beta   90.00
_cell.angle_gamma   90.00
#
_symmetry.space_group_name_H-M   'P 1'
#
loop_
_entity.id
_entity.type
_entity.pdbx_description
1 polymer ?
#
loop_
_entity_poly.entity_id
_entity_poly.type
_entity_poly.pdbx_seq_one_letter_code
_entity_poly.pdbx_strand_id
1 'polypeptide(L)'
;MAEIKQQTKRVPALAWVGLLFCACAAIGSDVPLGAQQDCSVADVSHTGFGEIGQVQAMRAALDKAHQSASQVIEEFERSHARAVRLQRENAALRDEVKSLHAEMSRLRTVEVGAEQSLTVRAQPGGDAIGSLAHGVVVDVIECSDGNARRWCHVSAVTGESSASGWVAEDWLNPLLTTRGRSADWVRNGAQG
;
A
#
# COMPACT_ATOMS: atom_id res chain seq x y z
N MET A 1 8.20 -54.11 13.78
CA MET A 1 7.52 -54.25 12.47
C MET A 1 6.87 -52.91 12.17
N ALA A 2 7.08 -52.19 11.06
CA ALA A 2 7.66 -52.54 9.78
C ALA A 2 8.47 -51.35 9.21
N GLU A 3 9.45 -51.72 8.40
CA GLU A 3 10.47 -50.94 7.72
C GLU A 3 9.89 -50.40 6.41
N ILE A 4 9.86 -49.07 6.20
CA ILE A 4 9.42 -48.49 4.92
C ILE A 4 10.67 -48.13 4.11
N LYS A 5 10.96 -48.96 3.11
CA LYS A 5 12.03 -48.81 2.12
C LYS A 5 11.82 -47.54 1.29
N GLN A 6 12.75 -46.59 1.38
CA GLN A 6 12.90 -45.51 0.40
C GLN A 6 13.43 -46.09 -0.92
N GLN A 7 12.60 -46.12 -1.96
CA GLN A 7 13.08 -46.25 -3.34
C GLN A 7 13.39 -44.86 -3.91
N THR A 8 14.67 -44.52 -3.94
CA THR A 8 15.21 -43.45 -4.78
C THR A 8 15.15 -43.86 -6.25
N LYS A 9 14.11 -43.43 -6.98
CA LYS A 9 14.12 -43.43 -8.45
C LYS A 9 15.01 -42.30 -8.93
N ARG A 10 16.21 -42.65 -9.42
CA ARG A 10 17.07 -41.74 -10.21
C ARG A 10 16.34 -41.41 -11.51
N VAL A 11 15.94 -40.16 -11.68
CA VAL A 11 15.47 -39.62 -12.96
C VAL A 11 16.69 -39.03 -13.68
N PRO A 12 16.96 -39.37 -14.95
CA PRO A 12 18.15 -38.90 -15.67
C PRO A 12 18.07 -37.38 -15.92
N ALA A 13 19.16 -36.69 -15.56
CA ALA A 13 19.33 -35.24 -15.51
C ALA A 13 19.41 -34.52 -16.89
N LEU A 14 18.91 -35.13 -17.97
CA LEU A 14 19.05 -34.58 -19.33
C LEU A 14 17.80 -33.91 -19.91
N ALA A 15 16.68 -33.89 -19.17
CA ALA A 15 15.43 -33.31 -19.66
C ALA A 15 15.22 -31.81 -19.30
N TRP A 16 16.08 -31.20 -18.50
CA TRP A 16 15.86 -29.82 -18.00
C TRP A 16 16.50 -28.71 -18.85
N VAL A 17 17.45 -29.03 -19.73
CA VAL A 17 18.13 -28.00 -20.55
C VAL A 17 17.22 -27.50 -21.70
N GLY A 18 16.24 -28.30 -22.14
CA GLY A 18 15.33 -27.92 -23.24
C GLY A 18 14.15 -27.03 -22.83
N LEU A 19 13.83 -26.92 -21.54
CA LEU A 19 12.61 -26.23 -21.08
C LEU A 19 12.86 -24.84 -20.48
N LEU A 20 14.12 -24.46 -20.22
CA LEU A 20 14.46 -23.08 -19.84
C LEU A 20 14.61 -22.13 -21.03
N PHE A 21 14.69 -22.64 -22.27
CA PHE A 21 14.89 -21.82 -23.47
C PHE A 21 13.59 -21.30 -24.10
N CYS A 22 12.41 -21.69 -23.61
CA CYS A 22 11.12 -21.30 -24.19
C CYS A 22 10.29 -20.35 -23.30
N ALA A 23 10.77 -19.97 -22.12
CA ALA A 23 10.02 -19.13 -21.17
C ALA A 23 10.28 -17.62 -21.29
N CYS A 24 11.14 -17.16 -22.21
CA CYS A 24 11.37 -15.73 -22.42
C CYS A 24 10.35 -15.04 -23.35
N ALA A 25 9.40 -15.78 -23.94
CA ALA A 25 8.47 -15.20 -24.91
C ALA A 25 7.12 -14.72 -24.32
N ALA A 26 6.84 -14.91 -23.03
CA ALA A 26 5.46 -14.78 -22.51
C ALA A 26 5.26 -13.92 -21.26
N ILE A 27 6.26 -13.18 -20.78
CA ILE A 27 6.04 -12.20 -19.69
C ILE A 27 6.48 -10.84 -20.19
N GLY A 28 5.48 -10.03 -20.54
CA GLY A 28 5.65 -8.72 -21.14
C GLY A 28 6.46 -7.79 -20.26
N SER A 29 7.43 -7.13 -20.87
CA SER A 29 7.87 -5.78 -20.52
C SER A 29 8.74 -5.26 -21.66
N ASP A 30 8.48 -4.01 -22.02
CA ASP A 30 9.18 -3.20 -23.01
C ASP A 30 10.70 -3.23 -22.84
N VAL A 31 11.36 -4.09 -23.61
CA VAL A 31 12.82 -4.07 -23.83
C VAL A 31 13.05 -3.42 -25.20
N PRO A 32 13.92 -2.40 -25.32
CA PRO A 32 14.15 -1.72 -26.59
C PRO A 32 14.70 -2.70 -27.64
N LEU A 33 14.06 -2.69 -28.81
CA LEU A 33 14.30 -3.49 -30.03
C LEU A 33 15.69 -3.25 -30.65
N GLY A 34 16.77 -3.48 -29.91
CA GLY A 34 18.15 -3.27 -30.38
C GLY A 34 19.09 -4.48 -30.25
N ALA A 35 18.67 -5.57 -29.60
CA ALA A 35 19.58 -6.68 -29.26
C ALA A 35 19.05 -8.07 -29.64
N GLN A 36 18.13 -8.15 -30.61
CA GLN A 36 17.58 -9.41 -31.13
C GLN A 36 18.12 -9.72 -32.53
N GLN A 37 19.43 -9.57 -32.71
CA GLN A 37 20.16 -10.11 -33.84
C GLN A 37 21.31 -10.96 -33.30
N ASP A 38 21.47 -12.14 -33.90
CA ASP A 38 22.59 -13.07 -33.75
C ASP A 38 22.48 -14.16 -32.66
N CYS A 39 21.41 -14.94 -32.71
CA CYS A 39 21.44 -16.35 -32.33
C CYS A 39 21.13 -17.23 -33.57
N SER A 40 21.80 -16.99 -34.70
CA SER A 40 21.81 -17.94 -35.80
C SER A 40 22.82 -19.05 -35.50
N VAL A 41 22.32 -20.28 -35.41
CA VAL A 41 23.13 -21.50 -35.39
C VAL A 41 23.93 -21.54 -36.68
N ALA A 42 25.21 -21.21 -36.59
CA ALA A 42 26.14 -21.32 -37.71
C ALA A 42 26.53 -22.79 -37.92
N ASP A 43 26.44 -23.16 -39.19
CA ASP A 43 26.85 -24.40 -39.85
C ASP A 43 28.11 -25.06 -39.26
N VAL A 44 28.01 -26.32 -38.84
CA VAL A 44 29.16 -27.13 -38.38
C VAL A 44 29.69 -27.92 -39.58
N SER A 45 30.64 -27.34 -40.29
CA SER A 45 31.45 -28.05 -41.28
C SER A 45 32.69 -28.65 -40.62
N HIS A 46 32.79 -29.98 -40.61
CA HIS A 46 33.95 -30.74 -40.14
C HIS A 46 35.18 -30.52 -41.04
N THR A 47 36.24 -29.90 -40.52
CA THR A 47 37.62 -30.16 -40.96
C THR A 47 38.54 -30.26 -39.74
N GLY A 48 39.51 -31.18 -39.80
CA GLY A 48 40.35 -31.58 -38.67
C GLY A 48 41.29 -30.48 -38.19
N PHE A 49 40.82 -29.67 -37.25
CA PHE A 49 41.56 -28.83 -36.30
C PHE A 49 40.63 -28.50 -35.08
N GLY A 50 39.57 -29.31 -34.91
CA GLY A 50 38.31 -28.90 -34.29
C GLY A 50 38.30 -28.76 -32.77
N GLU A 51 39.11 -29.51 -32.03
CA GLU A 51 39.07 -29.46 -30.55
C GLU A 51 39.68 -28.18 -29.97
N ILE A 52 40.79 -27.68 -30.53
CA ILE A 52 41.45 -26.47 -30.01
C ILE A 52 40.59 -25.22 -30.27
N GLY A 53 40.00 -25.12 -31.47
CA GLY A 53 39.08 -24.03 -31.81
C GLY A 53 37.79 -24.06 -30.97
N GLN A 54 37.24 -25.25 -30.72
CA GLN A 54 36.04 -25.43 -29.91
C GLN A 54 36.28 -25.07 -28.43
N VAL A 55 37.43 -25.44 -27.86
CA VAL A 55 37.81 -25.06 -26.49
C VAL A 55 38.04 -23.55 -26.37
N GLN A 56 38.64 -22.91 -27.36
CA GLN A 56 38.80 -21.45 -27.40
C GLN A 56 37.46 -20.72 -27.51
N ALA A 57 36.55 -21.22 -28.36
CA ALA A 57 35.20 -20.68 -28.48
C ALA A 57 34.41 -20.81 -27.15
N MET A 58 34.53 -21.96 -26.49
CA MET A 58 33.88 -22.20 -25.19
C MET A 58 34.44 -21.29 -24.10
N ARG A 59 35.75 -21.00 -24.11
CA ARG A 59 36.37 -20.05 -23.17
C ARG A 59 35.89 -18.62 -23.40
N ALA A 60 35.84 -18.17 -24.64
CA ALA A 60 35.31 -16.85 -24.98
C ALA A 60 33.82 -16.70 -24.61
N ALA A 61 33.02 -17.76 -24.79
CA ALA A 61 31.63 -17.79 -24.37
C ALA A 61 31.49 -17.70 -22.85
N LEU A 62 32.35 -18.40 -22.09
CA LEU A 62 32.38 -18.34 -20.63
C LEU A 62 32.79 -16.95 -20.13
N ASP A 63 33.80 -16.32 -20.75
CA ASP A 63 34.22 -14.96 -20.41
C ASP A 63 33.10 -13.94 -20.68
N LYS A 64 32.38 -14.09 -21.80
CA LYS A 64 31.21 -13.26 -22.13
C LYS A 64 30.06 -13.48 -21.13
N ALA A 65 29.82 -14.72 -20.72
CA ALA A 65 28.82 -15.03 -19.70
C ALA A 65 29.21 -14.46 -18.32
N HIS A 66 30.50 -14.46 -17.99
CA HIS A 66 30.98 -13.87 -16.74
C HIS A 66 30.82 -12.34 -16.74
N GLN A 67 31.08 -11.69 -17.88
CA GLN A 67 30.87 -10.25 -18.06
C GLN A 67 29.39 -9.87 -17.97
N SER A 68 28.50 -10.61 -18.64
CA SER A 68 27.06 -10.34 -18.56
C SER A 68 26.51 -10.58 -17.16
N ALA A 69 26.97 -11.62 -16.46
CA ALA A 69 26.60 -11.85 -15.06
C ALA A 69 27.01 -10.69 -14.15
N SER A 70 28.22 -10.16 -14.34
CA SER A 70 28.71 -9.01 -13.56
C SER A 70 27.88 -7.76 -13.80
N GLN A 71 27.50 -7.49 -15.06
CA GLN A 71 26.63 -6.36 -15.40
C GLN A 71 25.24 -6.46 -14.74
N VAL A 72 24.64 -7.66 -14.73
CA VAL A 72 23.34 -7.89 -14.10
C VAL A 72 23.41 -7.70 -12.58
N ILE A 73 24.52 -8.11 -11.95
CA ILE A 73 24.72 -7.90 -10.50
C ILE A 73 24.76 -6.40 -10.18
N GLU A 74 25.54 -5.61 -10.93
CA GLU A 74 25.62 -4.16 -10.72
C GLU A 74 24.27 -3.46 -10.97
N GLU A 75 23.49 -3.93 -11.95
CA GLU A 75 22.16 -3.39 -12.20
C GLU A 75 21.17 -3.77 -11.10
N PHE A 76 21.25 -5.01 -10.60
CA PHE A 76 20.47 -5.45 -9.46
C PHE A 76 20.79 -4.62 -8.20
N GLU A 77 22.06 -4.38 -7.91
CA GLU A 77 22.48 -3.55 -6.78
C GLU A 77 21.99 -2.09 -6.91
N ARG A 78 22.07 -1.51 -8.11
CA ARG A 78 21.53 -0.17 -8.39
C ARG A 78 20.01 -0.14 -8.23
N SER A 79 19.31 -1.16 -8.72
CA SER A 79 17.86 -1.29 -8.57
C SER A 79 17.46 -1.45 -7.10
N HIS A 80 18.20 -2.29 -6.36
CA HIS A 80 18.00 -2.51 -4.94
C HIS A 80 18.20 -1.23 -4.13
N ALA A 81 19.26 -0.46 -4.40
CA ALA A 81 19.51 0.82 -3.74
C ALA A 81 18.35 1.82 -3.96
N ARG A 82 17.80 1.87 -5.18
CA ARG A 82 16.60 2.70 -5.49
C ARG A 82 15.38 2.22 -4.72
N ALA A 83 15.13 0.91 -4.70
CA ALA A 83 14.01 0.33 -3.98
C ALA A 83 14.08 0.63 -2.47
N VAL A 84 15.26 0.47 -1.86
CA VAL A 84 15.48 0.79 -0.44
C VAL A 84 15.22 2.27 -0.15
N ARG A 85 15.68 3.17 -1.03
CA ARG A 85 15.41 4.61 -0.89
C ARG A 85 13.91 4.91 -0.94
N LEU A 86 13.20 4.37 -1.92
CA LEU A 86 11.75 4.56 -2.06
C LEU A 86 10.98 3.95 -0.87
N GLN A 87 11.44 2.83 -0.31
CA GLN A 87 10.83 2.27 0.90
C GLN A 87 10.98 3.20 2.11
N ARG A 88 12.13 3.86 2.26
CA ARG A 88 12.35 4.87 3.32
C ARG A 88 11.46 6.09 3.13
N GLU A 89 11.36 6.60 1.91
CA GLU A 89 10.48 7.74 1.58
C GLU A 89 9.01 7.38 1.83
N ASN A 90 8.55 6.20 1.38
CA ASN A 90 7.20 5.72 1.67
C ASN A 90 6.94 5.53 3.18
N ALA A 91 7.93 5.08 3.95
CA ALA A 91 7.80 4.98 5.41
C ALA A 91 7.65 6.37 6.05
N ALA A 92 8.49 7.34 5.66
CA ALA A 92 8.42 8.71 6.16
C ALA A 92 7.06 9.37 5.84
N LEU A 93 6.57 9.21 4.60
CA LEU A 93 5.24 9.73 4.20
C LEU A 93 4.10 9.09 5.01
N ARG A 94 4.19 7.80 5.32
CA ARG A 94 3.18 7.13 6.17
C ARG A 94 3.17 7.70 7.59
N ASP A 95 4.34 8.02 8.13
CA ASP A 95 4.42 8.62 9.47
C ASP A 95 3.91 10.07 9.48
N GLU A 96 4.16 10.83 8.41
CA GLU A 96 3.58 12.16 8.21
C GLU A 96 2.05 12.10 8.14
N VAL A 97 1.50 11.19 7.33
CA VAL A 97 0.04 10.98 7.23
C VAL A 97 -0.57 10.60 8.58
N LYS A 98 0.09 9.74 9.37
CA LYS A 98 -0.38 9.40 10.73
C LYS A 98 -0.37 10.61 11.66
N SER A 99 0.67 11.44 11.59
CA SER A 99 0.76 12.65 12.40
C SER A 99 -0.36 13.63 12.05
N LEU A 100 -0.56 13.89 10.76
CA LEU A 100 -1.64 14.75 10.26
C LEU A 100 -3.00 14.18 10.63
N HIS A 101 -3.19 12.86 10.54
CA HIS A 101 -4.43 12.22 10.96
C HIS A 101 -4.68 12.41 12.46
N ALA A 102 -3.66 12.23 13.31
CA ALA A 102 -3.77 12.47 14.75
C ALA A 102 -4.07 13.95 15.07
N GLU A 103 -3.48 14.89 14.34
CA GLU A 103 -3.77 16.31 14.44
C GLU A 103 -5.22 16.62 14.04
N MET A 104 -5.69 16.07 12.92
CA MET A 104 -7.08 16.19 12.48
C MET A 104 -8.05 15.61 13.50
N SER A 105 -7.77 14.43 14.06
CA SER A 105 -8.61 13.82 15.11
C SER A 105 -8.67 14.72 16.34
N ARG A 106 -7.54 15.28 16.79
CA ARG A 106 -7.54 16.23 17.92
C ARG A 106 -8.41 17.46 17.65
N LEU A 107 -8.44 17.96 16.42
CA LEU A 107 -9.26 19.12 16.05
C LEU A 107 -10.76 18.80 15.99
N ARG A 108 -11.13 17.53 15.80
CA ARG A 108 -12.52 17.08 15.67
C ARG A 108 -13.11 16.51 16.95
N THR A 109 -12.27 16.14 17.92
CA THR A 109 -12.73 15.61 19.20
C THR A 109 -13.32 16.68 20.11
N VAL A 110 -14.54 16.48 20.60
CA VAL A 110 -15.23 17.36 21.55
C VAL A 110 -15.73 16.54 22.73
N GLU A 111 -15.73 17.11 23.93
CA GLU A 111 -16.32 16.49 25.11
C GLU A 111 -17.82 16.80 25.21
N VAL A 112 -18.61 15.80 25.61
CA VAL A 112 -20.05 15.96 25.84
C VAL A 112 -20.30 16.81 27.09
N GLY A 113 -20.78 18.03 26.86
CA GLY A 113 -21.05 19.03 27.90
C GLY A 113 -22.52 19.06 28.29
N ALA A 114 -22.88 18.33 29.33
CA ALA A 114 -24.16 18.45 30.03
C ALA A 114 -24.08 17.66 31.34
N GLU A 115 -24.76 18.11 32.39
CA GLU A 115 -24.88 17.36 33.66
C GLU A 115 -25.80 16.13 33.55
N GLN A 116 -26.31 15.85 32.35
CA GLN A 116 -27.18 14.73 32.01
C GLN A 116 -26.69 14.04 30.73
N SER A 117 -27.06 12.77 30.56
CA SER A 117 -26.74 11.99 29.37
C SER A 117 -27.33 12.63 28.10
N LEU A 118 -26.50 12.77 27.06
CA LEU A 118 -26.87 13.35 25.77
C LEU A 118 -27.61 12.33 24.92
N THR A 119 -28.80 12.66 24.41
CA THR A 119 -29.55 11.76 23.53
C THR A 119 -28.95 11.70 22.13
N VAL A 120 -28.66 10.48 21.65
CA VAL A 120 -28.20 10.19 20.30
C VAL A 120 -29.40 9.80 19.43
N ARG A 121 -29.46 10.31 18.21
CA ARG A 121 -30.55 10.09 17.25
C ARG A 121 -30.07 9.47 15.95
N ALA A 122 -30.94 8.73 15.26
CA ALA A 122 -30.60 8.10 13.97
C ALA A 122 -30.42 9.11 12.82
N GLN A 123 -31.14 10.23 12.90
CA GLN A 123 -31.15 11.31 11.91
C GLN A 123 -31.30 12.66 12.63
N PRO A 124 -30.98 13.79 11.98
CA PRO A 124 -31.17 15.14 12.55
C PRO A 124 -32.60 15.34 13.07
N GLY A 125 -32.75 15.38 14.40
CA GLY A 125 -34.04 15.50 15.08
C GLY A 125 -35.03 14.33 14.91
N GLY A 126 -34.58 13.19 14.39
CA GLY A 126 -35.36 11.94 14.29
C GLY A 126 -35.43 11.18 15.61
N ASP A 127 -35.75 9.88 15.57
CA ASP A 127 -35.92 9.08 16.79
C ASP A 127 -34.62 8.91 17.60
N ALA A 128 -34.78 8.87 18.92
CA ALA A 128 -33.70 8.59 19.85
C ALA A 128 -33.31 7.11 19.80
N ILE A 129 -32.04 6.85 19.54
CA ILE A 129 -31.47 5.49 19.44
C ILE A 129 -30.57 5.14 20.62
N GLY A 130 -30.21 6.12 21.44
CA GLY A 130 -29.37 5.89 22.60
C GLY A 130 -29.03 7.15 23.37
N SER A 131 -28.06 7.03 24.27
CA SER A 131 -27.52 8.16 25.01
C SER A 131 -26.01 8.04 25.21
N LEU A 132 -25.33 9.19 25.24
CA LEU A 132 -23.92 9.32 25.59
C LEU A 132 -23.82 9.87 27.00
N ALA A 133 -22.94 9.28 27.81
CA ALA A 133 -22.66 9.80 29.14
C ALA A 133 -21.93 11.14 29.07
N HIS A 134 -22.03 11.92 30.15
CA HIS A 134 -21.21 13.11 30.35
C HIS A 134 -19.72 12.74 30.39
N GLY A 135 -18.85 13.63 29.88
CA GLY A 135 -17.40 13.44 29.86
C GLY A 135 -16.90 12.51 28.76
N VAL A 136 -17.80 11.93 27.95
CA VAL A 136 -17.41 11.16 26.77
C VAL A 136 -16.81 12.09 25.72
N VAL A 137 -15.64 11.71 25.21
CA VAL A 137 -15.02 12.36 24.06
C VAL A 137 -15.58 11.74 22.78
N VAL A 138 -16.10 12.59 21.91
CA VAL A 138 -16.66 12.22 20.61
C VAL A 138 -15.91 12.87 19.47
N ASP A 139 -15.76 12.17 18.36
CA ASP A 139 -15.25 12.71 17.09
C ASP A 139 -16.42 13.28 16.29
N VAL A 140 -16.35 14.56 15.93
CA VAL A 140 -17.35 15.23 15.09
C VAL A 140 -17.04 14.97 13.63
N ILE A 141 -17.89 14.16 12.97
CA ILE A 141 -17.68 13.71 11.59
C ILE A 141 -18.27 14.73 10.60
N GLU A 142 -19.53 15.11 10.82
CA GLU A 142 -20.25 16.08 9.99
C GLU A 142 -21.28 16.83 10.84
N CYS A 143 -21.65 18.03 10.40
CA CYS A 143 -22.77 18.77 10.98
C CYS A 143 -23.73 19.20 9.87
N SER A 144 -25.02 19.17 10.17
CA SER A 144 -26.11 19.49 9.26
C SER A 144 -27.20 20.26 9.99
N ASP A 145 -27.85 21.17 9.29
CA ASP A 145 -28.99 21.91 9.80
C ASP A 145 -30.27 21.10 9.59
N GLY A 146 -31.05 20.89 10.66
CA GLY A 146 -32.27 20.09 10.61
C GLY A 146 -33.25 20.43 11.74
N ASN A 147 -34.55 20.48 11.44
CA ASN A 147 -35.58 20.81 12.42
C ASN A 147 -35.30 22.11 13.21
N ALA A 148 -34.89 23.16 12.50
CA ALA A 148 -34.56 24.49 13.05
C ALA A 148 -33.42 24.52 14.09
N ARG A 149 -32.57 23.50 14.11
CA ARG A 149 -31.38 23.40 14.97
C ARG A 149 -30.22 22.75 14.21
N ARG A 150 -28.98 23.01 14.62
CA ARG A 150 -27.80 22.32 14.10
C ARG A 150 -27.58 20.98 14.80
N TRP A 151 -27.36 19.95 14.01
CA TRP A 151 -27.07 18.59 14.47
C TRP A 151 -25.69 18.18 13.99
N CYS A 152 -24.94 17.49 14.81
CA CYS A 152 -23.65 16.93 14.45
C CYS A 152 -23.68 15.41 14.57
N HIS A 153 -23.24 14.71 13.53
CA HIS A 153 -23.00 13.29 13.55
C HIS A 153 -21.67 13.03 14.26
N VAL A 154 -21.74 12.26 15.34
CA VAL A 154 -20.62 12.01 16.23
C VAL A 154 -20.36 10.52 16.37
N SER A 155 -19.10 10.17 16.63
CA SER A 155 -18.68 8.82 16.99
C SER A 155 -17.94 8.86 18.31
N ALA A 156 -18.36 8.06 19.30
CA ALA A 156 -17.66 7.96 20.57
C ALA A 156 -16.21 7.45 20.35
N VAL A 157 -15.23 8.22 20.82
CA VAL A 157 -13.80 7.85 20.81
C VAL A 157 -13.44 7.12 22.10
N THR A 158 -14.12 7.47 23.19
CA THR A 158 -13.92 6.90 24.53
C THR A 158 -15.22 6.38 25.10
N GLY A 159 -15.22 5.22 25.77
CA GLY A 159 -16.39 4.66 26.46
C GLY A 159 -16.61 3.17 26.15
N GLU A 160 -17.41 2.49 26.98
CA GLU A 160 -17.70 1.04 26.86
C GLU A 160 -18.55 0.68 25.63
N SER A 161 -19.20 1.68 25.02
CA SER A 161 -20.05 1.50 23.84
C SER A 161 -19.65 2.52 22.78
N SER A 162 -19.18 2.04 21.62
CA SER A 162 -18.98 2.84 20.40
C SER A 162 -20.35 3.30 19.87
N ALA A 163 -20.98 4.24 20.56
CA ALA A 163 -22.23 4.84 20.12
C ALA A 163 -21.93 5.91 19.07
N SER A 164 -22.56 5.77 17.91
CA SER A 164 -22.51 6.74 16.81
C SER A 164 -23.91 7.22 16.45
N GLY A 165 -24.04 8.50 16.12
CA GLY A 165 -25.29 9.06 15.63
C GLY A 165 -25.34 10.58 15.73
N TRP A 166 -26.53 11.14 15.56
CA TRP A 166 -26.76 12.58 15.54
C TRP A 166 -27.05 13.13 16.93
N VAL A 167 -26.34 14.19 17.30
CA VAL A 167 -26.54 14.94 18.55
C VAL A 167 -26.73 16.41 18.24
N ALA A 168 -27.44 17.13 19.10
CA ALA A 168 -27.63 18.56 18.95
C ALA A 168 -26.34 19.33 19.31
N GLU A 169 -25.93 20.28 18.45
CA GLU A 169 -24.69 21.05 18.63
C GLU A 169 -24.67 21.82 19.96
N ASP A 170 -25.83 22.31 20.42
CA ASP A 170 -26.00 23.09 21.66
C ASP A 170 -25.45 22.39 22.92
N TRP A 171 -25.30 21.07 22.88
CA TRP A 171 -24.87 20.24 24.00
C TRP A 171 -23.42 19.75 23.89
N LEU A 172 -22.73 20.12 22.80
CA LEU A 172 -21.30 19.89 22.65
C LEU A 172 -20.55 21.07 23.27
N ASN A 173 -19.46 20.80 23.97
CA ASN A 173 -18.68 21.86 24.61
C ASN A 173 -18.23 22.92 23.57
N PRO A 174 -18.56 24.21 23.75
CA PRO A 174 -18.37 25.26 22.74
C PRO A 174 -16.90 25.64 22.44
N LEU A 175 -15.94 25.10 23.19
CA LEU A 175 -14.51 25.38 22.99
C LEU A 175 -13.97 24.98 21.61
N LEU A 176 -14.73 24.22 20.81
CA LEU A 176 -14.38 23.87 19.42
C LEU A 176 -15.46 24.24 18.37
N THR A 177 -16.72 24.50 18.74
CA THR A 177 -17.80 24.87 17.78
C THR A 177 -17.64 26.27 17.19
N THR A 178 -16.78 27.12 17.76
CA THR A 178 -16.42 28.43 17.19
C THR A 178 -15.49 28.34 15.97
N ARG A 179 -14.68 27.27 15.85
CA ARG A 179 -13.80 27.08 14.68
C ARG A 179 -14.56 26.57 13.45
N GLY A 180 -15.57 25.72 13.64
CA GLY A 180 -16.47 25.29 12.54
C GLY A 180 -17.23 26.46 11.90
N ARG A 181 -17.68 27.43 12.71
CA ARG A 181 -18.31 28.67 12.23
C ARG A 181 -17.40 29.51 11.31
N SER A 182 -16.09 29.55 11.59
CA SER A 182 -15.12 30.29 10.77
C SER A 182 -14.90 29.65 9.39
N ALA A 183 -15.01 28.32 9.28
CA ALA A 183 -14.85 27.63 8.00
C ALA A 183 -16.07 27.83 7.07
N ASP A 184 -17.28 28.00 7.62
CA ASP A 184 -18.48 28.32 6.84
C ASP A 184 -18.48 29.75 6.30
N TRP A 185 -17.88 30.72 7.01
CA TRP A 185 -17.67 32.08 6.49
C TRP A 185 -16.77 32.08 5.24
N VAL A 186 -15.75 31.22 5.19
CA VAL A 186 -14.86 31.11 4.01
C VAL A 186 -15.59 30.50 2.80
N ARG A 187 -16.55 29.62 3.03
CA ARG A 187 -17.33 28.99 1.94
C ARG A 187 -18.45 29.89 1.41
N ASN A 188 -19.06 30.71 2.26
CA ASN A 188 -20.16 31.60 1.90
C ASN A 188 -19.73 33.05 1.56
N GLY A 189 -18.46 33.41 1.80
CA GLY A 189 -17.91 34.74 1.50
C GLY A 189 -17.49 34.99 0.04
N ALA A 190 -17.74 34.05 -0.88
CA ALA A 190 -17.42 34.20 -2.30
C ALA A 190 -18.58 34.79 -3.14
N GLN A 191 -19.66 35.27 -2.49
CA GLN A 191 -20.74 36.03 -3.12
C GLN A 191 -20.88 37.37 -2.41
N GLY A 192 -20.04 38.33 -2.79
CA GLY A 192 -20.09 39.73 -2.37
C GLY A 192 -19.40 40.59 -3.41
#